data_AF-A0A0A7RZ81-F1
#
_entry.id   AF-A0A0A7RZ81-F1
#
_cell.length_a   1.000
_cell.length_b   1.000
_cell.length_c   1.000
_cell.angle_alpha   90.00
_cell.angle_beta   90.00
_cell.angle_gamma   90.00
#
_symmetry.space_group_name_H-M   'P 1'
#
loop_
_entity.id
_entity.type
_entity.pdbx_description
1 polymer ?
#
loop_
_entity_poly.entity_id
_entity_poly.type
_entity_poly.pdbx_seq_one_letter_code
_entity_poly.pdbx_strand_id
1 'polypeptide(L)'
;MLVNKNIKTAVELKPDSPNNENLDKKFNITDILTIWGIWARQQTLMHNKPYITTLACDHKPELILDDFEIVLIDSLITKLGRLKSIKSQNEYKVLKLFYFGELITIHDRSVIALQTISNIANKMHCDETNIKEIKRNAENYVIGLLAMQTMLTGIESDLFNRINLNN
;
A
#
# COMPACT_ATOMS: atom_id res chain seq x y z
N MET A 1 -34.91 56.94 -12.61
CA MET A 1 -34.63 56.64 -11.20
C MET A 1 -35.30 55.32 -10.86
N LEU A 2 -34.67 54.52 -9.99
CA LEU A 2 -34.92 53.10 -9.65
C LEU A 2 -34.31 52.05 -10.60
N VAL A 3 -33.23 51.48 -10.05
CA VAL A 3 -32.38 50.37 -10.43
C VAL A 3 -32.83 49.15 -9.61
N ASN A 4 -32.85 47.95 -10.21
CA ASN A 4 -32.24 46.72 -9.67
C ASN A 4 -32.73 45.48 -10.44
N LYS A 5 -31.85 44.82 -11.19
CA LYS A 5 -30.95 43.72 -10.77
C LYS A 5 -31.69 42.38 -10.67
N ASN A 6 -31.70 41.67 -11.79
CA ASN A 6 -31.84 40.22 -11.81
C ASN A 6 -31.15 39.66 -13.06
N ILE A 7 -29.81 39.63 -13.03
CA ILE A 7 -29.03 38.66 -13.80
C ILE A 7 -27.92 38.19 -12.87
N LYS A 8 -28.04 36.91 -12.46
CA LYS A 8 -26.99 36.17 -11.77
C LYS A 8 -25.79 36.09 -12.71
N THR A 9 -24.79 36.92 -12.48
CA THR A 9 -23.48 36.80 -13.14
C THR A 9 -22.80 35.53 -12.64
N ALA A 10 -22.10 34.87 -13.56
CA ALA A 10 -21.36 33.64 -13.37
C ALA A 10 -20.62 33.59 -12.03
N VAL A 11 -20.87 32.53 -11.26
CA VAL A 11 -19.99 32.10 -10.18
C VAL A 11 -18.66 31.77 -10.85
N GLU A 12 -17.66 32.61 -10.63
CA GLU A 12 -16.27 32.28 -10.94
C GLU A 12 -15.96 30.94 -10.26
N LEU A 13 -15.79 29.89 -11.07
CA LEU A 13 -15.14 28.66 -10.65
C LEU A 13 -13.72 29.05 -10.28
N LYS A 14 -13.48 29.23 -8.97
CA LYS A 14 -12.12 29.11 -8.45
C LYS A 14 -11.64 27.70 -8.83
N PRO A 15 -10.47 27.55 -9.45
CA PRO A 15 -9.85 26.24 -9.50
C PRO A 15 -9.56 25.88 -8.04
N ASP A 16 -10.28 24.90 -7.51
CA ASP A 16 -9.88 24.20 -6.30
C ASP A 16 -8.57 23.47 -6.64
N SER A 17 -7.46 24.21 -6.55
CA SER A 17 -6.14 23.63 -6.48
C SER A 17 -6.16 22.72 -5.25
N PRO A 18 -5.89 21.41 -5.38
CA PRO A 18 -5.82 20.54 -4.23
C PRO A 18 -4.78 21.14 -3.27
N ASN A 19 -5.19 21.36 -2.02
CA ASN A 19 -4.36 21.95 -0.97
C ASN A 19 -3.00 21.26 -0.92
N ASN A 20 -1.94 22.05 -1.13
CA ASN A 20 -0.52 21.69 -1.05
C ASN A 20 -0.05 21.32 0.39
N GLU A 21 -0.96 21.04 1.33
CA GLU A 21 -0.63 20.73 2.72
C GLU A 21 -0.11 19.29 2.91
N ASN A 22 -0.14 18.45 1.88
CA ASN A 22 0.27 17.04 1.96
C ASN A 22 1.71 16.75 1.50
N LEU A 23 2.44 17.75 1.01
CA LEU A 23 3.80 17.57 0.47
C LEU A 23 4.89 17.41 1.55
N ASP A 24 4.66 17.89 2.77
CA ASP A 24 5.65 17.82 3.86
C ASP A 24 5.47 16.63 4.80
N LYS A 25 4.39 15.86 4.66
CA LYS A 25 4.11 14.72 5.53
C LYS A 25 4.87 13.49 5.06
N LYS A 26 5.92 13.11 5.81
CA LYS A 26 6.66 11.86 5.58
C LYS A 26 5.90 10.69 6.23
N PHE A 27 5.58 9.68 5.45
CA PHE A 27 4.89 8.46 5.84
C PHE A 27 5.86 7.31 6.01
N ASN A 28 5.54 6.36 6.90
CA ASN A 28 6.36 5.16 7.02
C ASN A 28 6.07 4.23 5.84
N ILE A 29 7.04 3.44 5.39
CA ILE A 29 6.83 2.36 4.41
C ILE A 29 5.69 1.40 4.83
N THR A 30 5.47 1.22 6.12
CA THR A 30 4.35 0.45 6.67
C THR A 30 3.00 1.02 6.23
N ASP A 31 2.84 2.34 6.14
CA ASP A 31 1.59 2.98 5.71
C ASP A 31 1.35 2.73 4.22
N ILE A 32 2.40 2.90 3.40
CA ILE A 32 2.38 2.64 1.95
C ILE A 32 2.01 1.18 1.68
N LEU A 33 2.67 0.24 2.34
CA LEU A 33 2.42 -1.19 2.17
C LEU A 33 1.04 -1.61 2.71
N THR A 34 0.50 -0.91 3.71
CA THR A 34 -0.87 -1.10 4.18
C THR A 34 -1.88 -0.71 3.10
N ILE A 35 -1.69 0.44 2.45
CA ILE A 35 -2.53 0.89 1.32
C ILE A 35 -2.42 -0.08 0.15
N TRP A 36 -1.19 -0.48 -0.22
CA TRP A 36 -0.98 -1.53 -1.23
C TRP A 36 -1.74 -2.81 -0.88
N GLY A 37 -1.67 -3.27 0.37
CA GLY A 37 -2.41 -4.44 0.82
C GLY A 37 -3.92 -4.31 0.62
N ILE A 38 -4.48 -3.14 0.96
CA ILE A 38 -5.92 -2.84 0.76
C ILE A 38 -6.27 -2.90 -0.72
N TRP A 39 -5.51 -2.20 -1.57
CA TRP A 39 -5.71 -2.18 -3.01
C TRP A 39 -5.58 -3.59 -3.62
N ALA A 40 -4.51 -4.33 -3.31
CA ALA A 40 -4.27 -5.66 -3.86
C ALA A 40 -5.38 -6.66 -3.48
N ARG A 41 -5.95 -6.53 -2.28
CA ARG A 41 -7.15 -7.27 -1.89
C ARG A 41 -8.33 -6.88 -2.78
N GLN A 42 -8.63 -5.60 -2.94
CA GLN A 42 -9.73 -5.13 -3.79
C GLN A 42 -9.60 -5.65 -5.22
N GLN A 43 -8.41 -5.62 -5.81
CA GLN A 43 -8.15 -6.22 -7.12
C GLN A 43 -8.49 -7.72 -7.13
N THR A 44 -8.06 -8.45 -6.11
CA THR A 44 -8.38 -9.88 -5.96
C THR A 44 -9.88 -10.12 -5.81
N LEU A 45 -10.62 -9.25 -5.12
CA LEU A 45 -12.08 -9.33 -4.97
C LEU A 45 -12.80 -9.01 -6.29
N MET A 46 -12.31 -8.05 -7.07
CA MET A 46 -12.92 -7.66 -8.34
C MET A 46 -12.74 -8.73 -9.42
N HIS A 47 -11.61 -9.45 -9.40
CA HIS A 47 -11.32 -10.50 -10.38
C HIS A 47 -11.87 -11.88 -9.99
N ASN A 48 -12.26 -12.08 -8.72
CA ASN A 48 -12.82 -13.34 -8.25
C ASN A 48 -14.31 -13.20 -7.88
N LYS A 49 -15.09 -14.23 -8.22
CA LYS A 49 -16.55 -14.38 -8.00
C LYS A 49 -17.06 -13.91 -6.61
N PRO A 50 -18.36 -13.60 -6.43
CA PRO A 50 -18.92 -12.67 -5.42
C PRO A 50 -18.86 -13.10 -3.94
N TYR A 51 -18.05 -14.09 -3.59
CA TYR A 51 -18.03 -14.68 -2.24
C TYR A 51 -16.76 -14.36 -1.45
N ILE A 52 -15.90 -13.44 -1.94
CA ILE A 52 -14.73 -13.02 -1.20
C ILE A 52 -15.05 -11.83 -0.29
N THR A 53 -14.86 -12.00 1.02
CA THR A 53 -14.97 -10.93 2.02
C THR A 53 -13.61 -10.65 2.64
N THR A 54 -13.34 -9.40 2.98
CA THR A 54 -12.15 -9.00 3.73
C THR A 54 -12.52 -8.80 5.19
N LEU A 55 -11.73 -9.37 6.10
CA LEU A 55 -11.73 -8.97 7.50
C LEU A 55 -10.74 -7.80 7.61
N ALA A 56 -11.21 -6.60 7.26
CA ALA A 56 -10.36 -5.43 7.14
C ALA A 56 -10.09 -4.77 8.50
N CYS A 57 -8.90 -4.16 8.60
CA CYS A 57 -8.48 -3.31 9.70
C CYS A 57 -9.20 -1.96 9.60
N ASP A 58 -9.76 -1.44 10.70
CA ASP A 58 -10.52 -0.18 10.77
C ASP A 58 -9.68 1.09 10.55
N HIS A 59 -8.40 0.96 10.19
CA HIS A 59 -7.51 2.09 10.01
C HIS A 59 -7.70 2.70 8.62
N LYS A 60 -8.21 3.92 8.56
CA LYS A 60 -8.22 4.74 7.34
C LYS A 60 -6.90 5.50 7.26
N PRO A 61 -5.95 5.10 6.39
CA PRO A 61 -4.74 5.88 6.20
C PRO A 61 -5.09 7.26 5.62
N GLU A 62 -4.50 8.32 6.17
CA GLU A 62 -4.57 9.68 5.62
C GLU A 62 -3.73 9.83 4.33
N LEU A 63 -2.81 8.88 4.12
CA LEU A 63 -2.00 8.77 2.91
C LEU A 63 -2.87 8.29 1.74
N ILE A 64 -2.80 9.02 0.62
CA ILE A 64 -3.39 8.62 -0.66
C ILE A 64 -2.23 8.34 -1.63
N LEU A 65 -2.29 7.18 -2.29
CA LEU A 65 -1.41 6.81 -3.39
C LEU A 65 -2.19 6.94 -4.69
N ASP A 66 -1.58 7.54 -5.71
CA ASP A 66 -2.19 7.54 -7.04
C ASP A 66 -2.07 6.17 -7.75
N ASP A 67 -2.75 6.02 -8.89
CA ASP A 67 -2.77 4.78 -9.67
C ASP A 67 -1.37 4.36 -10.17
N PHE A 68 -0.48 5.32 -10.42
CA PHE A 68 0.88 5.04 -10.85
C PHE A 68 1.73 4.55 -9.66
N GLU A 69 1.65 5.24 -8.52
CA GLU A 69 2.34 4.90 -7.27
C GLU A 69 1.95 3.50 -6.78
N ILE A 70 0.65 3.16 -6.79
CA ILE A 70 0.18 1.87 -6.30
C ILE A 70 0.65 0.71 -7.21
N VAL A 71 0.62 0.91 -8.53
CA VAL A 71 1.11 -0.07 -9.52
C VAL A 71 2.62 -0.20 -9.46
N LEU A 72 3.34 0.89 -9.21
CA LEU A 72 4.78 0.87 -8.99
C LEU A 72 5.10 -0.03 -7.78
N ILE A 73 4.47 0.20 -6.63
CA ILE A 73 4.67 -0.61 -5.42
C ILE A 73 4.35 -2.08 -5.69
N ASP A 74 3.24 -2.38 -6.36
CA ASP A 74 2.87 -3.75 -6.71
C ASP A 74 3.93 -4.44 -7.59
N SER A 75 4.47 -3.71 -8.57
CA SER A 75 5.55 -4.18 -9.42
C SER A 75 6.82 -4.49 -8.62
N LEU A 76 7.19 -3.66 -7.66
CA LEU A 76 8.36 -3.89 -6.80
C LEU A 76 8.19 -5.11 -5.89
N ILE A 77 7.02 -5.28 -5.29
CA ILE A 77 6.70 -6.45 -4.47
C ILE A 77 6.70 -7.73 -5.32
N THR A 78 6.15 -7.65 -6.54
CA THR A 78 6.20 -8.75 -7.50
C THR A 78 7.64 -9.11 -7.90
N LYS A 79 8.53 -8.12 -8.07
CA LYS A 79 9.96 -8.35 -8.32
C LYS A 79 10.60 -9.09 -7.15
N LEU A 80 10.34 -8.68 -5.90
CA LEU A 80 10.83 -9.36 -4.70
C LEU A 80 10.42 -10.84 -4.68
N GLY A 81 9.15 -11.14 -5.01
CA GLY A 81 8.64 -12.51 -5.08
C GLY A 81 9.24 -13.39 -6.19
N ARG A 82 9.88 -12.80 -7.20
CA ARG A 82 10.55 -13.52 -8.30
C ARG A 82 12.01 -13.85 -8.01
N LEU A 83 12.59 -13.29 -6.95
CA LEU A 83 13.98 -13.56 -6.57
C LEU A 83 14.13 -14.98 -6.06
N LYS A 84 15.16 -15.71 -6.51
CA LYS A 84 15.30 -17.14 -6.21
C LYS A 84 15.89 -17.45 -4.82
N SER A 85 16.41 -16.44 -4.11
CA SER A 85 17.07 -16.68 -2.82
C SER A 85 16.05 -17.05 -1.74
N ILE A 86 16.40 -18.00 -0.86
CA ILE A 86 15.53 -18.39 0.27
C ILE A 86 15.18 -17.18 1.14
N LYS A 87 16.16 -16.30 1.37
CA LYS A 87 15.97 -15.04 2.08
C LYS A 87 14.87 -14.18 1.45
N SER A 88 14.98 -13.90 0.15
CA SER A 88 14.01 -13.08 -0.57
C SER A 88 12.63 -13.72 -0.64
N GLN A 89 12.56 -15.05 -0.76
CA GLN A 89 11.30 -15.79 -0.72
C GLN A 89 10.62 -15.68 0.66
N ASN A 90 11.39 -15.73 1.75
CA ASN A 90 10.87 -15.52 3.10
C ASN A 90 10.41 -14.07 3.31
N GLU A 91 11.19 -13.09 2.86
CA GLU A 91 10.84 -11.66 2.91
C GLU A 91 9.53 -11.39 2.16
N TYR A 92 9.41 -11.87 0.92
CA TYR A 92 8.17 -11.79 0.14
C TYR A 92 6.98 -12.45 0.85
N LYS A 93 7.18 -13.66 1.38
CA LYS A 93 6.13 -14.41 2.07
C LYS A 93 5.63 -13.68 3.31
N VAL A 94 6.52 -13.13 4.14
CA VAL A 94 6.15 -12.34 5.33
C VAL A 94 5.41 -11.08 4.92
N LEU A 95 5.92 -10.33 3.94
CA LEU A 95 5.28 -9.10 3.44
C LEU A 95 3.87 -9.38 2.93
N LYS A 96 3.70 -10.44 2.12
CA LYS A 96 2.39 -10.85 1.60
C LYS A 96 1.42 -11.26 2.71
N LEU A 97 1.83 -12.12 3.64
CA LEU A 97 0.96 -12.57 4.73
C LEU A 97 0.55 -11.42 5.65
N PHE A 98 1.46 -10.48 5.92
CA PHE A 98 1.20 -9.36 6.81
C PHE A 98 0.32 -8.29 6.17
N TYR A 99 0.69 -7.80 4.98
CA TYR A 99 0.02 -6.66 4.35
C TYR A 99 -1.15 -7.04 3.47
N PHE A 100 -1.05 -8.13 2.70
CA PHE A 100 -2.14 -8.61 1.85
C PHE A 100 -3.06 -9.56 2.62
N GLY A 101 -2.49 -10.51 3.36
CA GLY A 101 -3.19 -11.58 4.08
C GLY A 101 -3.04 -12.94 3.41
N GLU A 102 -3.85 -13.88 3.86
CA GLU A 102 -3.98 -15.21 3.27
C GLU A 102 -5.40 -15.44 2.78
N LEU A 103 -5.54 -15.98 1.57
CA LEU A 103 -6.83 -16.41 1.06
C LEU A 103 -7.19 -17.76 1.69
N ILE A 104 -8.23 -17.77 2.51
CA ILE A 104 -8.76 -18.94 3.19
C ILE A 104 -10.12 -19.27 2.59
N THR A 105 -10.35 -20.51 2.17
CA THR A 105 -11.67 -20.95 1.71
C THR A 105 -12.35 -21.78 2.79
N ILE A 106 -13.54 -21.35 3.21
CA ILE A 106 -14.38 -22.01 4.22
C ILE A 106 -15.69 -22.39 3.53
N HIS A 107 -15.94 -23.70 3.41
CA HIS A 107 -17.00 -24.27 2.58
C HIS A 107 -16.88 -23.76 1.13
N ASP A 108 -17.69 -22.77 0.73
CA ASP A 108 -17.68 -22.15 -0.62
C ASP A 108 -17.40 -20.64 -0.60
N ARG A 109 -17.00 -20.10 0.56
CA ARG A 109 -16.66 -18.69 0.73
C ARG A 109 -15.16 -18.55 0.89
N SER A 110 -14.55 -17.70 0.08
CA SER A 110 -13.15 -17.34 0.31
C SER A 110 -13.09 -16.06 1.14
N VAL A 111 -12.10 -15.94 2.00
CA VAL A 111 -11.90 -14.77 2.85
C VAL A 111 -10.42 -14.45 2.80
N ILE A 112 -10.07 -13.17 2.68
CA ILE A 112 -8.69 -12.75 2.85
C ILE A 112 -8.51 -12.35 4.31
N ALA A 113 -7.76 -13.17 5.05
CA ALA A 113 -7.49 -12.98 6.46
C ALA A 113 -6.06 -12.42 6.65
N LEU A 114 -5.98 -11.21 7.20
CA LEU A 114 -4.72 -10.61 7.62
C LEU A 114 -4.06 -11.48 8.70
N GLN A 115 -2.74 -11.63 8.61
CA GLN A 115 -1.98 -12.44 9.57
C GLN A 115 -1.22 -11.54 10.53
N THR A 116 -1.36 -11.82 11.83
CA THR A 116 -0.54 -11.19 12.86
C THR A 116 0.89 -11.73 12.80
N ILE A 117 1.85 -11.00 13.37
CA ILE A 117 3.24 -11.47 13.52
C ILE A 117 3.27 -12.87 14.18
N SER A 118 2.45 -13.09 15.21
CA SER A 118 2.34 -14.37 15.91
C SER A 118 1.86 -15.51 15.00
N ASN A 119 0.81 -15.26 14.20
CA ASN A 119 0.31 -16.26 13.25
C ASN A 119 1.35 -16.60 12.18
N ILE A 120 2.06 -15.59 11.67
CA ILE A 120 3.13 -15.78 10.68
C ILE A 120 4.28 -16.59 11.29
N ALA A 121 4.67 -16.28 12.53
CA ALA A 121 5.73 -16.99 13.26
C ALA A 121 5.41 -18.48 13.41
N ASN A 122 4.19 -18.79 13.84
CA ASN A 122 3.68 -20.15 13.93
C ASN A 122 3.70 -20.87 12.56
N LYS A 123 3.25 -20.19 11.50
CA LYS A 123 3.21 -20.74 10.14
C LYS A 123 4.58 -20.96 9.51
N MET A 124 5.58 -20.19 9.95
CA MET A 124 6.97 -20.29 9.46
C MET A 124 7.87 -21.08 10.40
N HIS A 125 7.33 -21.63 11.50
CA HIS A 125 8.08 -22.40 12.50
C HIS A 125 9.29 -21.63 13.05
N CYS A 126 9.10 -20.36 13.39
CA CYS A 126 10.12 -19.51 13.99
C CYS A 126 9.51 -18.56 15.03
N ASP A 127 10.33 -17.79 15.75
CA ASP A 127 9.85 -16.84 16.75
C ASP A 127 9.38 -15.50 16.13
N GLU A 128 8.62 -14.73 16.93
CA GLU A 128 8.09 -13.43 16.51
C GLU A 128 9.17 -12.38 16.24
N THR A 129 10.31 -12.45 16.92
CA THR A 129 11.43 -11.52 16.73
C THR A 129 12.03 -11.68 15.34
N ASN A 130 12.24 -12.93 14.92
CA ASN A 130 12.69 -13.28 13.58
C ASN A 130 11.70 -12.80 12.51
N ILE A 131 10.39 -12.96 12.73
CA ILE A 131 9.38 -12.43 11.78
C ILE A 131 9.41 -10.90 11.71
N LYS A 132 9.54 -10.20 12.84
CA LYS A 132 9.68 -8.73 12.85
C LYS A 132 10.92 -8.29 12.07
N GLU A 133 12.03 -9.01 12.21
CA GLU A 133 13.27 -8.72 11.47
C GLU A 133 13.09 -8.98 9.97
N ILE A 134 12.50 -10.11 9.56
CA ILE A 134 12.23 -10.42 8.16
C ILE A 134 11.29 -9.38 7.55
N LYS A 135 10.23 -8.97 8.27
CA LYS A 135 9.31 -7.90 7.83
C LYS A 135 10.06 -6.60 7.59
N ARG A 136 10.88 -6.15 8.56
CA ARG A 136 11.69 -4.93 8.44
C ARG A 136 12.66 -5.01 7.26
N ASN A 137 13.30 -6.16 7.05
CA ASN A 137 14.22 -6.36 5.94
C ASN A 137 13.48 -6.31 4.59
N ALA A 138 12.29 -6.90 4.50
CA ALA A 138 11.45 -6.84 3.31
C ALA A 138 11.00 -5.40 2.99
N GLU A 139 10.62 -4.63 4.00
CA GLU A 139 10.31 -3.20 3.89
C GLU A 139 11.48 -2.38 3.38
N ASN A 140 12.66 -2.56 3.98
CA ASN A 140 13.88 -1.90 3.55
C ASN A 140 14.27 -2.29 2.11
N TYR A 141 13.98 -3.53 1.70
CA TYR A 141 14.17 -3.95 0.32
C TYR A 141 13.28 -3.18 -0.65
N VAL A 142 12.00 -2.99 -0.32
CA VAL A 142 11.07 -2.17 -1.13
C VAL A 142 11.54 -0.72 -1.20
N ILE A 143 11.97 -0.13 -0.07
CA ILE A 143 12.56 1.22 -0.04
C ILE A 143 13.78 1.30 -0.97
N GLY A 144 14.68 0.32 -0.90
CA GLY A 144 15.88 0.27 -1.75
C GLY A 144 15.54 0.17 -3.25
N LEU A 145 14.50 -0.60 -3.60
CA LEU A 145 14.03 -0.68 -4.98
C LEU A 145 13.37 0.63 -5.46
N LEU A 146 12.62 1.32 -4.60
CA LEU A 146 12.07 2.65 -4.91
C LEU A 146 13.17 3.68 -5.16
N ALA A 147 14.19 3.70 -4.30
CA ALA A 147 15.35 4.56 -4.47
C ALA A 147 16.06 4.30 -5.81
N MET A 148 16.30 3.03 -6.14
CA MET A 148 16.94 2.62 -7.39
C MET A 148 16.10 3.02 -8.61
N GLN A 149 14.79 2.80 -8.57
CA GLN A 149 13.89 3.16 -9.67
C GLN A 149 13.87 4.69 -9.90
N THR A 150 13.86 5.46 -8.82
CA THR A 150 13.93 6.93 -8.85
C THR A 150 15.23 7.39 -9.52
N MET A 151 16.37 6.82 -9.10
CA MET A 151 17.68 7.13 -9.70
C MET A 151 17.76 6.79 -11.19
N LEU A 152 17.20 5.65 -11.62
CA LEU A 152 17.31 5.18 -13.01
C LEU A 152 16.39 5.89 -13.99
N THR A 153 15.20 6.29 -13.55
CA THR A 153 14.19 6.87 -14.43
C THR A 153 14.21 8.40 -14.45
N GLY A 154 14.86 9.03 -13.46
CA GLY A 154 14.82 10.49 -13.28
C GLY A 154 13.42 11.00 -12.90
N ILE A 155 12.44 10.11 -12.79
CA ILE A 155 11.16 10.38 -12.17
C ILE A 155 11.45 10.38 -10.68
N GLU A 156 11.57 11.57 -10.08
CA GLU A 156 11.31 11.70 -8.65
C GLU A 156 9.92 11.14 -8.43
N SER A 157 9.84 9.89 -7.99
CA SER A 157 8.60 9.41 -7.44
C SER A 157 8.44 10.23 -6.17
N ASP A 158 7.56 11.23 -6.18
CA ASP A 158 7.19 12.00 -4.98
C ASP A 158 6.96 11.05 -3.80
N LEU A 159 6.48 9.84 -4.07
CA LEU A 159 6.41 8.72 -3.14
C LEU A 159 7.69 8.43 -2.35
N PHE A 160 8.87 8.35 -2.99
CA PHE A 160 10.12 8.10 -2.28
C PHE A 160 10.47 9.27 -1.35
N ASN A 161 10.25 10.51 -1.80
CA ASN A 161 10.46 11.72 -0.98
C ASN A 161 9.47 11.80 0.20
N ARG A 162 8.28 11.21 0.02
CA ARG A 162 7.24 11.06 1.06
C ARG A 162 7.54 9.93 2.05
N ILE A 163 8.59 9.12 1.89
CA ILE A 163 8.95 8.09 2.86
C ILE A 163 9.82 8.66 3.98
N ASN A 164 9.41 8.43 5.23
CA ASN A 164 10.27 8.62 6.39
C ASN A 164 11.28 7.47 6.46
N LEU A 165 12.56 7.79 6.27
CA LEU A 165 13.65 6.81 6.29
C LEU A 165 14.08 6.41 7.71
N ASN A 166 13.58 7.10 8.74
CA ASN A 166 13.82 6.74 10.12
C ASN A 166 12.79 5.68 10.55
N ASN A 167 13.08 4.42 10.25
CA ASN A 167 12.38 3.24 10.77
C ASN A 167 12.94 2.81 12.13
#